data_AF-A0AB36D4U5-F1
#
_entry.id   AF-A0AB36D4U5-F1
#
_cell.length_a   1.000
_cell.length_b   1.000
_cell.length_c   1.000
_cell.angle_alpha   90.00
_cell.angle_beta   90.00
_cell.angle_gamma   90.00
#
_symmetry.space_group_name_H-M   'P 1'
#
loop_
_entity.id
_entity.type
_entity.pdbx_description
1 polymer ?
#
loop_
_entity_poly.entity_id
_entity_poly.type
_entity_poly.pdbx_seq_one_letter_code
_entity_poly.pdbx_strand_id
1 'polypeptide(L)'
;MLKGLCTTLALLSAVYLAGVGQVLAQTQGEIHTNQKVCDVFRTLAGSIMQSRQNNETKESLLAVKSGNPDHDKLGAMLINEAYNQPVLDSPELKSQAINRFADKWRDTCNKPASS
;
A
#
# COMPACT_ATOMS: atom_id res chain seq x y z
N MET A 1 54.41 11.88 -56.95
CA MET A 1 54.81 12.25 -55.58
C MET A 1 54.43 11.12 -54.65
N LEU A 2 55.40 10.54 -53.95
CA LEU A 2 55.25 9.45 -52.99
C LEU A 2 55.09 10.03 -51.58
N LYS A 3 54.08 9.60 -50.81
CA LYS A 3 53.97 9.47 -49.33
C LYS A 3 52.49 9.66 -48.94
N GLY A 4 51.86 8.83 -48.09
CA GLY A 4 52.43 7.90 -47.13
C GLY A 4 51.53 6.69 -46.86
N LEU A 5 52.23 5.63 -46.40
CA LEU A 5 51.71 4.43 -45.78
C LEU A 5 50.99 4.74 -44.46
N CYS A 6 49.98 3.94 -44.11
CA CYS A 6 50.03 2.96 -43.01
C CYS A 6 48.61 2.45 -42.72
N THR A 7 48.30 1.24 -43.18
CA THR A 7 48.14 0.01 -42.38
C THR A 7 46.70 -0.28 -41.96
N THR A 8 46.11 -1.16 -42.77
CA THR A 8 45.11 -2.20 -42.48
C THR A 8 44.96 -2.62 -41.02
N LEU A 9 43.72 -2.81 -40.58
CA LEU A 9 43.30 -4.06 -39.93
C LEU A 9 41.79 -4.26 -40.09
N ALA A 10 41.46 -5.21 -40.96
CA ALA A 10 40.18 -5.88 -41.00
C ALA A 10 39.99 -6.75 -39.73
N LEU A 11 38.80 -7.35 -39.64
CA LEU A 11 38.36 -8.42 -38.71
C LEU A 11 37.52 -7.89 -37.54
N LEU A 12 36.31 -8.34 -37.24
CA LEU A 12 35.54 -9.51 -37.67
C LEU A 12 34.07 -9.24 -37.34
N SER A 13 33.18 -9.52 -38.28
CA SER A 13 31.78 -9.81 -37.96
C SER A 13 31.71 -11.19 -37.31
N ALA A 14 31.17 -11.27 -36.10
CA ALA A 14 30.63 -12.49 -35.54
C ALA A 14 29.27 -12.18 -34.90
N VAL A 15 28.23 -12.48 -35.67
CA VAL A 15 26.85 -12.68 -35.21
C VAL A 15 26.88 -13.80 -34.17
N TYR A 16 26.22 -13.67 -33.01
CA TYR A 16 25.43 -14.75 -32.41
C TYR A 16 24.51 -14.21 -31.30
N LEU A 17 23.28 -14.73 -31.32
CA LEU A 17 22.15 -14.39 -30.49
C LEU A 17 22.38 -14.69 -29.00
N ALA A 18 22.01 -13.75 -28.14
CA ALA A 18 21.41 -14.05 -26.84
C ALA A 18 20.55 -12.85 -26.44
N GLY A 19 19.29 -12.88 -26.87
CA GLY A 19 18.24 -12.28 -26.06
C GLY A 19 18.15 -13.01 -24.72
N VAL A 20 17.40 -12.42 -23.80
CA VAL A 20 17.13 -12.88 -22.44
C VAL A 20 18.27 -12.51 -21.46
N GLY A 21 18.07 -11.41 -20.75
CA GLY A 21 18.97 -11.02 -19.68
C GLY A 21 18.97 -9.56 -19.30
N GLN A 22 17.98 -8.74 -19.71
CA GLN A 22 17.57 -7.62 -18.87
C GLN A 22 16.94 -8.21 -17.61
N VAL A 23 17.77 -8.80 -16.74
CA VAL A 23 17.46 -8.92 -15.33
C VAL A 23 17.42 -7.47 -14.87
N LEU A 24 16.22 -6.90 -14.95
CA LEU A 24 15.77 -5.87 -14.04
C LEU A 24 16.17 -6.38 -12.65
N ALA A 25 17.37 -5.99 -12.21
CA ALA A 25 17.57 -5.69 -10.82
C ALA A 25 16.53 -4.61 -10.53
N GLN A 26 15.33 -5.06 -10.16
CA GLN A 26 14.44 -4.25 -9.35
C GLN A 26 15.27 -3.99 -8.11
N THR A 27 16.01 -2.88 -8.16
CA THR A 27 16.40 -2.15 -6.97
C THR A 27 15.15 -2.15 -6.11
N GLN A 28 15.31 -2.74 -4.94
CA GLN A 28 14.37 -2.76 -3.84
C GLN A 28 14.09 -1.31 -3.48
N GLY A 29 13.29 -0.66 -4.31
CA GLY A 29 12.78 0.68 -4.13
C GLY A 29 11.86 0.57 -2.95
N GLU A 30 12.32 1.16 -1.85
CA GLU A 30 11.51 1.62 -0.74
C GLU A 30 10.05 1.76 -1.19
N ILE A 31 9.18 0.88 -0.72
CA ILE A 31 7.75 1.00 -1.00
C ILE A 31 7.31 2.26 -0.25
N HIS A 32 7.44 3.41 -0.89
CA HIS A 32 6.80 4.63 -0.44
C HIS A 32 5.31 4.35 -0.51
N THR A 33 4.70 4.05 0.64
CA THR A 33 3.25 3.95 0.70
C THR A 33 2.69 5.27 0.19
N ASN A 34 1.90 5.20 -0.89
CA ASN A 34 1.34 6.40 -1.50
C ASN A 34 0.48 7.10 -0.46
N GLN A 35 0.80 8.34 -0.10
CA GLN A 35 0.13 9.10 0.93
C GLN A 35 -1.40 9.14 0.72
N LYS A 36 -1.85 9.18 -0.55
CA LYS A 36 -3.27 9.09 -0.93
C LYS A 36 -3.91 7.75 -0.53
N VAL A 37 -3.17 6.64 -0.62
CA VAL A 37 -3.65 5.32 -0.20
C VAL A 37 -3.84 5.29 1.31
N CYS A 38 -2.91 5.85 2.08
CA CYS A 38 -3.06 5.92 3.53
C CYS A 38 -4.17 6.88 3.96
N ASP A 39 -4.46 7.93 3.20
CA ASP A 39 -5.62 8.80 3.43
C ASP A 39 -6.95 8.08 3.13
N VAL A 40 -7.02 7.29 2.06
CA VAL A 40 -8.19 6.42 1.82
C VAL A 40 -8.37 5.44 2.98
N PHE A 41 -7.27 4.88 3.49
CA PHE A 41 -7.30 3.97 4.61
C PHE A 41 -7.74 4.65 5.92
N ARG A 42 -7.33 5.91 6.14
CA ARG A 42 -7.83 6.77 7.21
C ARG A 42 -9.35 6.90 7.13
N THR A 43 -9.88 7.23 5.94
CA THR A 43 -11.32 7.41 5.73
C THR A 43 -12.08 6.13 6.05
N LEU A 44 -11.62 4.98 5.55
CA LEU A 44 -12.24 3.69 5.83
C LEU A 44 -12.27 3.37 7.34
N ALA A 45 -11.12 3.49 8.01
CA ALA A 45 -11.02 3.25 9.45
C ALA A 45 -11.93 4.21 10.26
N GLY A 46 -12.01 5.48 9.85
CA GLY A 46 -12.91 6.46 10.45
C GLY A 46 -14.38 6.09 10.31
N SER A 47 -14.82 5.69 9.11
CA SER A 47 -16.20 5.25 8.87
C SER A 47 -16.57 4.02 9.70
N ILE A 48 -15.67 3.04 9.83
CA ILE A 48 -15.92 1.84 10.65
C ILE A 48 -16.06 2.21 12.13
N MET A 49 -15.19 3.07 12.65
CA MET A 49 -15.30 3.53 14.04
C MET A 49 -16.56 4.38 14.25
N GLN A 50 -16.98 5.15 13.24
CA GLN A 50 -18.24 5.89 13.28
C GLN A 50 -19.44 4.94 13.40
N SER A 51 -19.51 3.89 12.58
CA SER A 51 -20.53 2.83 12.70
C SER A 51 -20.55 2.23 14.12
N ARG A 52 -19.37 1.94 14.69
CA ARG A 52 -19.27 1.48 16.08
C ARG A 52 -19.86 2.48 17.07
N GLN A 53 -19.46 3.76 16.99
CA GLN A 53 -19.98 4.82 17.88
C GLN A 53 -21.47 5.12 17.68
N ASN A 54 -22.05 4.67 16.57
CA ASN A 54 -23.48 4.74 16.25
C ASN A 54 -24.26 3.48 16.68
N ASN A 55 -23.64 2.53 17.39
CA ASN A 55 -24.25 1.25 17.79
C ASN A 55 -24.69 0.36 16.61
N GLU A 56 -24.09 0.49 15.43
CA GLU A 56 -24.29 -0.51 14.37
C GLU A 56 -23.73 -1.87 14.82
N THR A 57 -24.31 -2.97 14.37
CA THR A 57 -23.86 -4.31 14.76
C THR A 57 -22.55 -4.68 14.07
N LYS A 58 -21.70 -5.47 14.73
CA LYS A 58 -20.45 -5.94 14.13
C LYS A 58 -20.72 -6.81 12.91
N GLU A 59 -21.75 -7.64 13.02
CA GLU A 59 -22.18 -8.61 12.04
C GLU A 59 -22.64 -7.93 10.74
N SER A 60 -23.36 -6.80 10.84
CA SER A 60 -23.79 -6.06 9.65
C SER A 60 -22.63 -5.50 8.85
N LEU A 61 -21.54 -5.05 9.50
CA LEU A 61 -20.35 -4.59 8.78
C LEU A 61 -19.56 -5.76 8.18
N LEU A 62 -19.42 -6.88 8.89
CA LEU A 62 -18.70 -8.06 8.40
C LEU A 62 -19.39 -8.75 7.21
N ALA A 63 -20.71 -8.56 7.08
CA ALA A 63 -21.50 -9.07 5.96
C ALA A 63 -21.21 -8.33 4.64
N VAL A 64 -20.71 -7.09 4.69
CA VAL A 64 -20.33 -6.33 3.49
C VAL A 64 -19.05 -6.91 2.90
N LYS A 65 -19.10 -7.28 1.61
CA LYS A 65 -17.97 -7.82 0.85
C LYS A 65 -17.59 -6.90 -0.29
N SER A 66 -16.30 -6.68 -0.47
CA SER A 66 -15.74 -5.93 -1.59
C SER A 66 -15.59 -6.77 -2.85
N GLY A 67 -15.71 -8.10 -2.74
CA GLY A 67 -15.39 -9.03 -3.82
C GLY A 67 -13.89 -9.33 -3.95
N ASN A 68 -13.03 -8.70 -3.14
CA ASN A 68 -11.61 -8.96 -3.05
C ASN A 68 -11.27 -9.55 -1.66
N PRO A 69 -10.72 -10.78 -1.57
CA PRO A 69 -10.43 -11.43 -0.29
C PRO A 69 -9.45 -10.66 0.62
N ASP A 70 -8.47 -9.98 0.05
CA ASP A 70 -7.48 -9.22 0.82
C ASP A 70 -8.09 -7.95 1.41
N HIS A 71 -8.92 -7.25 0.63
CA HIS A 71 -9.69 -6.11 1.11
C HIS A 71 -10.69 -6.53 2.19
N ASP A 72 -11.36 -7.68 2.02
CA ASP A 72 -12.30 -8.21 3.00
C ASP A 72 -11.60 -8.60 4.31
N LYS A 73 -10.41 -9.21 4.23
CA LYS A 73 -9.57 -9.51 5.39
C LYS A 73 -9.13 -8.24 6.11
N LEU A 74 -8.70 -7.23 5.35
CA LEU A 74 -8.30 -5.93 5.89
C LEU A 74 -9.47 -5.21 6.58
N GLY A 75 -10.64 -5.18 5.94
CA GLY A 75 -11.86 -4.65 6.53
C GLY A 75 -12.26 -5.38 7.80
N ALA A 76 -12.19 -6.72 7.82
CA ALA A 76 -12.48 -7.50 9.02
C ALA A 76 -11.52 -7.21 10.18
N MET A 77 -10.23 -6.98 9.91
CA MET A 77 -9.27 -6.56 10.94
C MET A 77 -9.64 -5.21 11.56
N LEU A 78 -9.97 -4.21 10.72
CA LEU A 78 -10.43 -2.89 11.17
C LEU A 78 -11.70 -2.99 12.02
N ILE A 79 -12.71 -3.74 11.55
CA ILE A 79 -13.98 -3.94 12.24
C ILE A 79 -13.75 -4.62 13.59
N ASN A 80 -12.96 -5.69 13.64
CA ASN A 80 -12.67 -6.39 14.89
C ASN A 80 -12.02 -5.47 15.92
N GLU A 81 -11.08 -4.62 15.50
CA GLU A 81 -10.43 -3.69 16.43
C GLU A 81 -11.38 -2.59 16.91
N ALA A 82 -12.16 -1.98 16.01
CA ALA A 82 -13.11 -0.93 16.36
C ALA A 82 -14.15 -1.44 17.37
N TYR A 83 -14.66 -2.66 17.19
CA TYR A 83 -15.69 -3.24 18.05
C TYR A 83 -15.19 -3.70 19.43
N ASN A 84 -13.88 -3.72 19.66
CA ASN A 84 -13.29 -3.87 20.99
C ASN A 84 -13.25 -2.55 21.77
N GLN A 85 -13.59 -1.41 21.13
CA GLN A 85 -13.66 -0.11 21.80
C GLN A 85 -15.07 0.14 22.34
N PRO A 86 -15.22 0.87 23.46
CA PRO A 86 -16.53 1.23 23.99
C PRO A 86 -17.24 2.23 23.06
N VAL A 87 -18.57 2.23 23.14
CA VAL A 87 -19.39 3.33 22.60
C VAL A 87 -19.43 4.43 23.65
N LEU A 88 -19.19 5.67 23.22
CA LEU A 88 -19.07 6.83 24.11
C LEU A 88 -20.36 7.65 24.06
N ASP A 89 -20.70 8.34 25.15
CA ASP A 89 -22.01 9.00 25.28
C ASP A 89 -22.04 10.43 24.71
N SER A 90 -20.90 11.11 24.59
CA SER A 90 -20.82 12.50 24.11
C SER A 90 -20.44 12.59 22.63
N PRO A 91 -21.01 13.53 21.86
CA PRO A 91 -20.61 13.78 20.47
C PRO A 91 -19.11 14.09 20.31
N GLU A 92 -18.55 14.86 21.24
CA GLU A 92 -17.13 15.26 21.24
C GLU A 92 -16.24 14.03 21.45
N LEU A 93 -16.58 13.18 22.42
CA LEU A 93 -15.86 11.95 22.72
C LEU A 93 -15.94 10.96 21.55
N LYS A 94 -17.11 10.82 20.92
CA LYS A 94 -17.28 10.01 19.70
C LYS A 94 -16.37 10.52 18.58
N SER A 95 -16.38 11.83 18.32
CA SER A 95 -15.52 12.46 17.31
C SER A 95 -14.04 12.23 17.57
N GLN A 96 -13.60 12.37 18.82
CA GLN A 96 -12.21 12.07 19.20
C GLN A 96 -11.86 10.60 19.00
N ALA A 97 -12.74 9.67 19.37
CA ALA A 97 -12.52 8.24 19.18
C ALA A 97 -12.42 7.87 17.70
N ILE A 98 -13.30 8.42 16.86
CA ILE A 98 -13.27 8.26 15.39
C ILE A 98 -11.95 8.76 14.81
N ASN A 99 -11.57 9.99 15.12
CA ASN A 99 -10.36 10.60 14.58
C ASN A 99 -9.10 9.88 15.05
N ARG A 100 -8.98 9.56 16.35
CA ARG A 100 -7.84 8.82 16.90
C ARG A 100 -7.69 7.44 16.26
N PHE A 101 -8.79 6.72 16.10
CA PHE A 101 -8.77 5.41 15.44
C PHE A 101 -8.34 5.53 13.96
N ALA A 102 -8.90 6.50 13.24
CA ALA A 102 -8.53 6.77 11.86
C ALA A 102 -7.05 7.19 11.69
N ASP A 103 -6.54 8.04 12.60
CA ASP A 103 -5.15 8.52 12.59
C ASP A 103 -4.19 7.35 12.87
N LYS A 104 -4.51 6.50 13.86
CA LYS A 104 -3.73 5.29 14.16
C LYS A 104 -3.53 4.42 12.92
N TRP A 105 -4.58 4.20 12.14
CA TRP A 105 -4.52 3.34 10.96
C TRP A 105 -3.83 4.00 9.77
N ARG A 106 -4.00 5.31 9.57
CA ARG A 106 -3.18 6.08 8.62
C ARG A 106 -1.69 5.95 8.96
N ASP A 107 -1.35 6.17 10.23
CA ASP A 107 0.04 6.15 10.68
C ASP A 107 0.64 4.74 10.59
N THR A 108 -0.19 3.71 10.76
CA THR A 108 0.22 2.30 10.54
C THR A 108 0.48 2.03 9.05
N CYS A 109 -0.36 2.55 8.15
CA CYS A 109 -0.16 2.46 6.70
C CYS A 109 1.12 3.17 6.24
N ASN A 110 1.45 4.31 6.85
CA ASN A 110 2.65 5.09 6.53
C ASN A 110 3.95 4.46 7.05
N LYS A 111 3.90 3.42 7.89
CA LYS A 111 5.12 2.77 8.38
C LYS A 111 5.73 1.93 7.25
N PRO A 112 7.04 2.06 7.00
CA PRO A 112 7.72 1.12 6.12
C PRO A 112 7.55 -0.28 6.70
N ALA A 113 7.27 -1.26 5.83
CA ALA A 113 7.32 -2.66 6.23
C ALA A 113 8.75 -2.89 6.77
N SER A 114 8.84 -3.16 8.07
CA SER A 114 10.10 -3.48 8.74
C SER A 114 10.87 -4.52 7.94
N SER A 115 12.08 -4.14 7.51
CA SER A 115 13.09 -4.97 6.85
C SER A 115 13.51 -6.16 7.71
#